data_AF-A0A7W8GCJ7-F1
#
_entry.id   AF-A0A7W8GCJ7-F1
#
_cell.length_a   1.000
_cell.length_b   1.000
_cell.length_c   1.000
_cell.angle_alpha   90.00
_cell.angle_beta   90.00
_cell.angle_gamma   90.00
#
_symmetry.space_group_name_H-M   'P 1'
#
loop_
_entity.id
_entity.type
_entity.pdbx_description
1 polymer ?
#
loop_
_entity_poly.entity_id
_entity_poly.type
_entity_poly.pdbx_seq_one_letter_code
_entity_poly.pdbx_strand_id
1 'polypeptide(L)'
;MGEAKRRKQLGLMPTVHPFEAEIALDGTVTLRRGPDDAALRERLLTALRETQPQAEGWARAYRRAYVLAGLAREALRTPGDLEAIPVPPLRRLAGELVLGFGARTLEDGSPGLTRDHALLDGDGDGAALRVRTRQHSFDGERWQSLPGQADPVAGLRELLRHPLAQQPGRLVASLRAEHWREGRIDFDPEPPEEMLEELEALVRGWHGGGPEGWEAAHLGAFARAEADPPGEEGTPTARRVTLELREETPLGSPFALAFLGGLEVHLDPDAGAYTLDSETWQLYADPGAVHTEEDSSGLGELISSMLDVDTVPVTVWADGRIEWTPGDVPEEHADRLRGDLRGATGAGDPAAWAGWTRALLAETFADEAPWLGGVGELPPVQAVRLDLPTDALADPDDPAQYFIESEVSFDGQAWRDLYAEELPEELQGLRPTN
;
A
#
# COMPACT_ATOMS: atom_id res chain seq x y z
N MET A 1 -28.92 -20.43 3.84
CA MET A 1 -27.94 -20.68 4.93
C MET A 1 -26.68 -19.94 4.55
N GLY A 2 -26.35 -18.84 5.24
CA GLY A 2 -25.32 -17.88 4.83
C GLY A 2 -23.91 -18.49 4.81
N GLU A 3 -23.10 -18.01 3.88
CA GLU A 3 -21.75 -18.51 3.59
C GLU A 3 -20.81 -18.43 4.79
N ALA A 4 -20.90 -17.35 5.58
CA ALA A 4 -20.19 -17.20 6.85
C ALA A 4 -20.52 -18.32 7.86
N LYS A 5 -21.79 -18.79 7.89
CA LYS A 5 -22.23 -19.88 8.77
C LYS A 5 -21.71 -21.25 8.28
N ARG A 6 -21.51 -21.40 6.97
CA ARG A 6 -20.93 -22.60 6.34
C ARG A 6 -19.40 -22.64 6.56
N ARG A 7 -18.69 -21.52 6.40
CA ARG A 7 -17.24 -21.38 6.68
C ARG A 7 -16.91 -21.60 8.16
N LYS A 8 -17.75 -21.09 9.08
CA LYS A 8 -17.64 -21.34 10.52
C LYS A 8 -17.83 -22.82 10.91
N GLN A 9 -18.68 -23.56 10.20
CA GLN A 9 -18.83 -25.01 10.41
C GLN A 9 -17.68 -25.85 9.81
N LEU A 10 -16.94 -25.30 8.85
CA LEU A 10 -15.81 -25.95 8.18
C LEU A 10 -14.44 -25.60 8.80
N GLY A 11 -14.39 -24.77 9.85
CA GLY A 11 -13.13 -24.34 10.48
C GLY A 11 -12.31 -23.34 9.65
N LEU A 12 -12.92 -22.71 8.65
CA LEU A 12 -12.26 -21.81 7.67
C LEU A 12 -12.27 -20.33 8.09
N MET A 13 -12.39 -20.02 9.38
CA MET A 13 -12.32 -18.63 9.87
C MET A 13 -10.91 -18.35 10.38
N PRO A 14 -10.27 -17.25 9.96
CA PRO A 14 -8.99 -16.85 10.50
C PRO A 14 -9.10 -16.69 12.01
N THR A 15 -8.18 -17.31 12.74
CA THR A 15 -8.07 -17.19 14.18
C THR A 15 -7.08 -16.09 14.50
N VAL A 16 -7.47 -15.14 15.35
CA VAL A 16 -6.69 -13.94 15.67
C VAL A 16 -6.24 -14.00 17.12
N HIS A 17 -4.94 -13.82 17.34
CA HIS A 17 -4.33 -13.80 18.67
C HIS A 17 -3.65 -12.45 18.93
N PRO A 18 -4.21 -11.59 19.79
CA PRO A 18 -3.62 -10.29 20.07
C PRO A 18 -2.33 -10.43 20.89
N PHE A 19 -1.38 -9.53 20.67
CA PHE A 19 -0.12 -9.49 21.41
C PHE A 19 0.33 -8.06 21.74
N GLU A 20 1.22 -7.98 22.73
CA GLU A 20 2.02 -6.81 23.03
C GLU A 20 3.44 -7.27 23.34
N ALA A 21 4.42 -6.75 22.61
CA ALA A 21 5.81 -7.13 22.68
C ALA A 21 6.71 -5.90 22.81
N GLU A 22 7.76 -6.02 23.61
CA GLU A 22 8.88 -5.09 23.61
C GLU A 22 10.07 -5.74 22.92
N ILE A 23 10.77 -4.97 22.11
CA ILE A 23 11.97 -5.42 21.41
C ILE A 23 13.10 -4.43 21.69
N ALA A 24 14.24 -4.95 22.07
CA ALA A 24 15.46 -4.18 22.28
C ALA A 24 16.31 -4.10 20.98
N LEU A 25 17.29 -3.20 20.98
CA LEU A 25 18.25 -3.03 19.87
C LEU A 25 18.92 -4.32 19.42
N ASP A 26 19.26 -5.19 20.36
CA ASP A 26 19.94 -6.47 20.12
C ASP A 26 19.02 -7.57 19.57
N GLY A 27 17.74 -7.24 19.30
CA GLY A 27 16.75 -8.19 18.83
C GLY A 27 16.07 -9.00 19.95
N THR A 28 16.39 -8.74 21.22
CA THR A 28 15.71 -9.42 22.34
C THR A 28 14.24 -9.04 22.38
N VAL A 29 13.36 -10.03 22.18
CA VAL A 29 11.90 -9.88 22.24
C VAL A 29 11.37 -10.32 23.60
N THR A 30 10.63 -9.43 24.26
CA THR A 30 9.93 -9.69 25.53
C THR A 30 8.42 -9.51 25.33
N LEU A 31 7.65 -10.60 25.47
CA LEU A 31 6.19 -10.51 25.43
C LEU A 31 5.65 -9.94 26.76
N ARG A 32 4.88 -8.86 26.66
CA ARG A 32 4.08 -8.31 27.76
C ARG A 32 2.70 -8.95 27.81
N ARG A 33 2.14 -9.23 26.64
CA ARG A 33 0.85 -9.92 26.45
C ARG A 33 0.94 -10.80 25.19
N GLY A 34 0.32 -11.97 25.22
CA GLY A 34 0.28 -12.87 24.08
C GLY A 34 -0.58 -14.11 24.35
N PRO A 35 -0.55 -15.10 23.45
CA PRO A 35 -1.25 -16.37 23.63
C PRO A 35 -0.77 -17.11 24.87
N ASP A 36 -1.72 -17.75 25.60
CA ASP A 36 -1.40 -18.64 26.72
C ASP A 36 -0.77 -19.97 26.26
N ASP A 37 -1.09 -20.39 25.04
CA ASP A 37 -0.55 -21.60 24.43
C ASP A 37 0.95 -21.43 24.10
N ALA A 38 1.76 -22.39 24.56
CA ALA A 38 3.21 -22.32 24.43
C ALA A 38 3.69 -22.39 22.97
N ALA A 39 3.01 -23.17 22.12
CA ALA A 39 3.39 -23.30 20.72
C ALA A 39 3.05 -22.02 19.94
N LEU A 40 1.87 -21.42 20.18
CA LEU A 40 1.49 -20.13 19.61
C LEU A 40 2.41 -19.01 20.08
N ARG A 41 2.80 -19.03 21.35
CA ARG A 41 3.75 -18.06 21.90
C ARG A 41 5.12 -18.15 21.23
N GLU A 42 5.64 -19.35 21.03
CA GLU A 42 6.92 -19.53 20.34
C GLU A 42 6.82 -19.10 18.87
N ARG A 43 5.73 -19.47 18.19
CA ARG A 43 5.46 -19.03 16.82
C ARG A 43 5.42 -17.51 16.69
N LEU A 44 4.75 -16.82 17.62
CA LEU A 44 4.73 -15.35 17.66
C LEU A 44 6.13 -14.76 17.90
N LEU A 45 6.92 -15.34 18.81
CA LEU A 45 8.28 -14.88 19.07
C LEU A 45 9.19 -15.04 17.85
N THR A 46 9.10 -16.17 17.15
CA THR A 46 9.82 -16.42 15.89
C THR A 46 9.38 -15.42 14.83
N ALA A 47 8.07 -15.25 14.62
CA ALA A 47 7.52 -14.27 13.70
C ALA A 47 8.02 -12.84 13.97
N LEU A 48 8.04 -12.41 15.23
CA LEU A 48 8.55 -11.09 15.61
C LEU A 48 10.06 -10.95 15.37
N ARG A 49 10.84 -12.02 15.47
CA ARG A 49 12.29 -11.98 15.17
C ARG A 49 12.56 -11.92 13.67
N GLU A 50 11.79 -12.67 12.88
CA GLU A 50 11.96 -12.75 11.43
C GLU A 50 11.46 -11.49 10.72
N THR A 51 10.33 -10.93 11.17
CA THR A 51 9.68 -9.82 10.46
C THR A 51 10.09 -8.44 10.92
N GLN A 52 10.63 -8.29 12.14
CA GLN A 52 10.98 -6.98 12.68
C GLN A 52 12.48 -6.69 12.50
N PRO A 53 12.87 -5.51 11.96
CA PRO A 53 14.26 -5.19 11.69
C PRO A 53 15.09 -5.17 12.99
N GLN A 54 16.31 -5.69 13.04
CA GLN A 54 17.11 -5.75 14.28
C GLN A 54 18.43 -4.98 14.14
N ALA A 55 19.05 -4.60 15.26
CA ALA A 55 20.34 -3.92 15.29
C ALA A 55 20.45 -2.74 14.29
N GLU A 56 21.36 -2.82 13.31
CA GLU A 56 21.54 -1.79 12.28
C GLU A 56 20.32 -1.62 11.38
N GLY A 57 19.61 -2.72 11.08
CA GLY A 57 18.35 -2.68 10.35
C GLY A 57 17.29 -1.87 11.10
N TRP A 58 17.24 -1.97 12.44
CA TRP A 58 16.34 -1.13 13.24
C TRP A 58 16.73 0.34 13.15
N ALA A 59 18.01 0.64 13.33
CA ALA A 59 18.52 2.01 13.23
C ALA A 59 18.18 2.66 11.89
N ARG A 60 18.34 1.92 10.79
CA ARG A 60 17.98 2.36 9.45
C ARG A 60 16.47 2.60 9.31
N ALA A 61 15.66 1.61 9.67
CA ALA A 61 14.20 1.68 9.55
C ALA A 61 13.62 2.86 10.37
N TYR A 62 14.09 3.06 11.61
CA TYR A 62 13.64 4.16 12.45
C TYR A 62 14.00 5.52 11.86
N ARG A 63 15.25 5.70 11.40
CA ARG A 63 15.68 6.99 10.84
C ARG A 63 14.96 7.32 9.54
N ARG A 64 14.72 6.32 8.69
CA ARG A 64 13.87 6.49 7.50
C ARG A 64 12.46 6.93 7.89
N ALA A 65 11.83 6.25 8.85
CA ALA A 65 10.50 6.62 9.33
C ALA A 65 10.47 8.02 9.97
N TYR A 66 11.52 8.40 10.70
CA TYR A 66 11.67 9.73 11.31
C TYR A 66 11.74 10.84 10.25
N VAL A 67 12.47 10.58 9.16
CA VAL A 67 12.57 11.49 8.00
C VAL A 67 11.24 11.58 7.25
N LEU A 68 10.62 10.43 6.94
CA LEU A 68 9.29 10.38 6.33
C LEU A 68 8.25 11.13 7.18
N ALA A 69 8.40 11.13 8.51
CA ALA A 69 7.54 11.87 9.42
C ALA A 69 7.79 13.39 9.45
N GLY A 70 8.72 13.92 8.65
CA GLY A 70 9.07 15.35 8.62
C GLY A 70 9.71 15.88 9.89
N LEU A 71 10.31 15.00 10.70
CA LEU A 71 10.95 15.39 11.94
C LEU A 71 12.41 15.85 11.75
N ALA A 72 12.99 15.60 10.58
CA ALA A 72 14.33 16.04 10.23
C ALA A 72 14.35 17.57 9.98
N ARG A 73 14.90 18.33 10.92
CA ARG A 73 14.92 19.81 10.86
C ARG A 73 15.89 20.37 9.81
N GLU A 74 16.94 19.62 9.50
CA GLU A 74 17.98 20.03 8.56
C GLU A 74 18.06 19.05 7.41
N ALA A 75 18.48 19.55 6.24
CA ALA A 75 18.64 18.71 5.06
C ALA A 75 19.79 17.72 5.27
N LEU A 76 19.49 16.42 5.31
CA LEU A 76 20.46 15.33 5.37
C LEU A 76 21.26 15.26 4.06
N ARG A 77 22.55 15.58 4.13
CA ARG A 77 23.46 15.59 2.96
C ARG A 77 24.46 14.45 2.99
N THR A 78 24.79 13.97 4.18
CA THR A 78 25.82 12.96 4.42
C THR A 78 25.30 11.85 5.33
N PRO A 79 25.91 10.65 5.28
CA PRO A 79 25.60 9.58 6.23
C PRO A 79 25.74 10.01 7.69
N GLY A 80 26.69 10.92 8.00
CA GLY A 80 26.87 11.45 9.35
C GLY A 80 25.67 12.28 9.85
N ASP A 81 25.01 13.01 8.96
CA ASP A 81 23.79 13.78 9.30
C ASP A 81 22.65 12.83 9.68
N LEU A 82 22.53 11.71 8.96
CA LEU A 82 21.57 10.67 9.25
C LEU A 82 21.90 9.95 10.58
N GLU A 83 23.18 9.66 10.82
CA GLU A 83 23.63 9.01 12.06
C GLU A 83 23.39 9.86 13.31
N ALA A 84 23.40 11.19 13.17
CA ALA A 84 23.07 12.13 14.24
C ALA A 84 21.62 12.01 14.73
N ILE A 85 20.72 11.42 13.94
CA ILE A 85 19.36 11.11 14.38
C ILE A 85 19.43 9.97 15.41
N PRO A 86 19.04 10.22 16.68
CA PRO A 86 19.16 9.24 17.73
C PRO A 86 18.13 8.13 17.54
N VAL A 87 18.55 6.88 17.71
CA VAL A 87 17.69 5.71 17.59
C VAL A 87 17.28 5.24 18.98
N PRO A 88 15.97 5.07 19.23
CA PRO A 88 15.50 4.60 20.53
C PRO A 88 15.91 3.13 20.74
N PRO A 89 16.46 2.80 21.92
CA PRO A 89 16.92 1.46 22.26
C PRO A 89 15.80 0.44 22.43
N LEU A 90 14.57 0.91 22.67
CA LEU A 90 13.40 0.08 22.92
C LEU A 90 12.27 0.46 21.99
N ARG A 91 11.58 -0.57 21.50
CA ARG A 91 10.31 -0.44 20.76
C ARG A 91 9.26 -1.34 21.37
N ARG A 92 8.01 -0.88 21.35
CA ARG A 92 6.83 -1.61 21.79
C ARG A 92 5.91 -1.74 20.59
N LEU A 93 5.50 -2.98 20.33
CA LEU A 93 4.62 -3.35 19.24
C LEU A 93 3.35 -3.96 19.85
N ALA A 94 2.18 -3.51 19.38
CA ALA A 94 0.93 -4.20 19.65
C ALA A 94 0.23 -4.54 18.33
N GLY A 95 -0.40 -5.72 18.29
CA GLY A 95 -0.91 -6.27 17.05
C GLY A 95 -1.54 -7.63 17.23
N GLU A 96 -1.56 -8.40 16.14
CA GLU A 96 -2.29 -9.65 16.01
C GLU A 96 -1.46 -10.69 15.26
N LEU A 97 -1.44 -11.93 15.75
CA LEU A 97 -1.06 -13.11 14.97
C LEU A 97 -2.34 -13.72 14.39
N VAL A 98 -2.42 -13.77 13.06
CA VAL A 98 -3.57 -14.32 12.33
C VAL A 98 -3.18 -15.70 11.77
N LEU A 99 -4.03 -16.70 11.96
CA LEU A 99 -3.83 -18.08 11.53
C LEU A 99 -5.03 -18.59 10.75
N GLY A 100 -4.85 -19.56 9.84
CA GLY A 100 -5.97 -20.28 9.24
C GLY A 100 -6.68 -19.52 8.12
N PHE A 101 -5.96 -18.65 7.40
CA PHE A 101 -6.43 -18.06 6.15
C PHE A 101 -5.77 -18.77 4.97
N GLY A 102 -6.49 -18.94 3.85
CA GLY A 102 -5.87 -19.50 2.65
C GLY A 102 -4.86 -18.51 2.07
N ALA A 103 -3.65 -18.95 1.74
CA ALA A 103 -2.63 -18.10 1.09
C ALA A 103 -3.19 -17.34 -0.13
N ARG A 104 -4.05 -18.01 -0.92
CA ARG A 104 -4.78 -17.41 -2.06
C ARG A 104 -5.65 -16.20 -1.69
N THR A 105 -6.22 -16.18 -0.49
CA THR A 105 -7.04 -15.05 -0.01
C THR A 105 -6.23 -13.77 0.24
N LEU A 106 -4.89 -13.86 0.27
CA LEU A 106 -3.99 -12.71 0.36
C LEU A 106 -3.16 -12.50 -0.92
N GLU A 107 -2.99 -13.54 -1.74
CA GLU A 107 -2.29 -13.47 -3.04
C GLU A 107 -3.15 -12.87 -4.16
N ASP A 108 -4.49 -12.92 -4.08
CA ASP A 108 -5.42 -12.39 -5.11
C ASP A 108 -5.50 -10.85 -5.16
N GLY A 109 -4.39 -10.15 -4.90
CA GLY A 109 -4.19 -8.81 -5.47
C GLY A 109 -4.96 -7.66 -4.82
N SER A 110 -5.43 -7.76 -3.58
CA SER A 110 -5.87 -6.58 -2.81
C SER A 110 -4.65 -5.86 -2.20
N PRO A 111 -4.15 -4.75 -2.76
CA PRO A 111 -2.92 -4.07 -2.32
C PRO A 111 -2.98 -3.56 -0.86
N GLY A 112 -4.17 -3.46 -0.27
CA GLY A 112 -4.35 -3.05 1.13
C GLY A 112 -4.02 -4.15 2.17
N LEU A 113 -4.18 -5.43 1.83
CA LEU A 113 -4.02 -6.52 2.81
C LEU A 113 -2.56 -6.96 3.00
N THR A 114 -1.72 -6.84 1.97
CA THR A 114 -0.29 -7.20 2.03
C THR A 114 0.60 -6.15 2.71
N ARG A 115 0.17 -4.88 2.78
CA ARG A 115 0.95 -3.81 3.46
C ARG A 115 0.98 -3.94 4.98
N ASP A 116 -0.13 -4.38 5.57
CA ASP A 116 -0.29 -4.45 7.03
C ASP A 116 0.11 -5.79 7.64
N HIS A 117 0.29 -6.82 6.81
CA HIS A 117 0.46 -8.21 7.23
C HIS A 117 1.79 -8.77 6.72
N ALA A 118 2.69 -9.11 7.63
CA ALA A 118 3.88 -9.89 7.29
C ALA A 118 3.50 -11.38 7.24
N LEU A 119 3.50 -11.97 6.05
CA LEU A 119 3.27 -13.40 5.86
C LEU A 119 4.39 -14.19 6.54
N LEU A 120 4.03 -15.31 7.14
CA LEU A 120 4.94 -16.20 7.85
C LEU A 120 5.02 -17.52 7.11
N ASP A 121 6.25 -17.94 6.80
CA ASP A 121 6.51 -19.22 6.18
C ASP A 121 6.16 -20.36 7.15
N GLY A 122 5.46 -21.40 6.66
CA GLY A 122 5.12 -22.57 7.46
C GLY A 122 4.06 -23.49 6.85
N ASP A 123 3.93 -24.68 7.44
CA ASP A 123 3.10 -25.80 6.97
C ASP A 123 1.63 -25.42 6.73
N GLY A 124 1.29 -25.05 5.49
CA GLY A 124 -0.02 -25.19 4.84
C GLY A 124 -1.20 -24.32 5.32
N ASP A 125 -1.20 -23.85 6.57
CA ASP A 125 -2.39 -23.27 7.20
C ASP A 125 -2.48 -21.74 7.15
N GLY A 126 -1.50 -21.06 6.53
CA GLY A 126 -1.46 -19.60 6.37
C GLY A 126 -1.35 -18.85 7.71
N ALA A 127 -0.26 -18.12 7.89
CA ALA A 127 -0.08 -17.27 9.07
C ALA A 127 0.48 -15.92 8.70
N ALA A 128 0.03 -14.90 9.43
CA ALA A 128 0.46 -13.53 9.22
C ALA A 128 0.58 -12.80 10.55
N LEU A 129 1.55 -11.90 10.62
CA LEU A 129 1.71 -10.96 11.71
C LEU A 129 1.21 -9.59 11.26
N ARG A 130 0.19 -9.05 11.95
CA ARG A 130 -0.27 -7.68 11.79
C ARG A 130 0.22 -6.83 12.94
N VAL A 131 0.93 -5.74 12.68
CA VAL A 131 1.33 -4.76 13.70
C VAL A 131 0.43 -3.54 13.57
N ARG A 132 -0.36 -3.24 14.62
CA ARG A 132 -1.26 -2.09 14.64
C ARG A 132 -0.58 -0.82 15.13
N THR A 133 0.16 -0.95 16.23
CA THR A 133 0.79 0.20 16.88
C THR A 133 2.26 -0.04 17.08
N ARG A 134 3.04 1.03 16.88
CA ARG A 134 4.48 1.06 17.11
C ARG A 134 4.79 2.26 17.98
N GLN A 135 5.40 2.00 19.12
CA GLN A 135 5.86 3.02 20.06
C GLN A 135 7.34 2.82 20.34
N HIS A 136 8.01 3.90 20.69
CA HIS A 136 9.45 3.93 20.91
C HIS A 136 9.80 4.61 22.22
N SER A 137 10.88 4.17 22.85
CA SER A 137 11.34 4.73 24.12
C SER A 137 12.85 4.88 24.16
N PHE A 138 13.31 6.05 24.62
CA PHE A 138 14.73 6.36 24.85
C PHE A 138 15.20 6.00 26.27
N ASP A 139 14.28 5.98 27.23
CA ASP A 139 14.55 5.82 28.66
C ASP A 139 13.90 4.56 29.26
N GLY A 140 13.01 3.89 28.51
CA GLY A 140 12.20 2.77 28.98
C GLY A 140 10.96 3.18 29.78
N GLU A 141 10.78 4.47 30.06
CA GLU A 141 9.66 5.00 30.85
C GLU A 141 8.62 5.68 29.97
N ARG A 142 9.08 6.49 29.00
CA ARG A 142 8.21 7.25 28.10
C ARG A 142 8.14 6.58 26.74
N TRP A 143 6.91 6.35 26.29
CA TRP A 143 6.61 5.69 25.02
C TRP A 143 5.92 6.67 24.08
N GLN A 144 6.44 6.82 22.88
CA GLN A 144 5.94 7.76 21.88
C GLN A 144 5.86 7.08 20.52
N SER A 145 4.78 7.30 19.78
CA SER A 145 4.72 6.97 18.36
C SER A 145 5.38 8.10 17.56
N LEU A 146 5.93 7.76 16.40
CA LEU A 146 6.16 8.77 15.37
C LEU A 146 4.78 9.25 14.87
N PRO A 147 4.65 10.52 14.44
CA PRO A 147 3.43 10.99 13.80
C PRO A 147 3.06 10.05 12.65
N GLY A 148 1.80 9.61 12.62
CA GLY A 148 1.29 8.85 11.49
C GLY A 148 1.39 9.69 10.21
N GLN A 149 1.86 9.10 9.12
CA GLN A 149 1.78 9.73 7.81
C GLN A 149 0.40 9.42 7.24
N ALA A 150 -0.54 10.35 7.41
CA ALA A 150 -1.87 10.27 6.80
C ALA A 150 -1.76 10.32 5.27
N ASP A 151 -0.80 11.10 4.75
CA ASP A 151 -0.46 11.18 3.33
C ASP A 151 0.92 10.56 3.05
N PRO A 152 0.99 9.34 2.46
CA PRO A 152 2.24 8.72 2.03
C PRO A 152 3.04 9.58 1.05
N VAL A 153 2.36 10.41 0.24
CA VAL A 153 3.00 11.30 -0.75
C VAL A 153 3.69 12.46 -0.04
N ALA A 154 3.09 13.03 1.02
CA ALA A 154 3.75 14.02 1.85
C ALA A 154 5.04 13.47 2.47
N GLY A 155 5.00 12.24 3.00
CA GLY A 155 6.18 11.59 3.56
C GLY A 155 7.27 11.36 2.50
N LEU A 156 6.88 10.85 1.32
CA LEU A 156 7.82 10.67 0.21
C LEU A 156 8.43 12.00 -0.25
N ARG A 157 7.62 13.04 -0.40
CA ARG A 157 8.09 14.39 -0.75
C ARG A 157 9.08 14.91 0.27
N GLU A 158 8.84 14.66 1.55
CA GLU A 158 9.76 15.03 2.62
C GLU A 158 11.08 14.26 2.53
N LEU A 159 11.03 12.96 2.32
CA LEU A 159 12.22 12.14 2.07
C LEU A 159 13.04 12.70 0.89
N LEU A 160 12.38 13.04 -0.21
CA LEU A 160 13.03 13.54 -1.43
C LEU A 160 13.62 14.95 -1.28
N ARG A 161 13.25 15.74 -0.25
CA ARG A 161 13.92 17.01 0.05
C ARG A 161 15.34 16.83 0.56
N HIS A 162 15.70 15.63 0.99
CA HIS A 162 17.03 15.33 1.51
C HIS A 162 17.98 14.84 0.41
N PRO A 163 19.10 15.55 0.14
CA PRO A 163 20.07 15.13 -0.87
C PRO A 163 20.60 13.71 -0.68
N LEU A 164 20.69 13.22 0.55
CA LEU A 164 21.12 11.85 0.83
C LEU A 164 20.13 10.79 0.30
N ALA A 165 18.84 11.09 0.24
CA ALA A 165 17.82 10.15 -0.27
C ALA A 165 17.83 10.00 -1.79
N GLN A 166 18.40 10.98 -2.50
CA GLN A 166 18.50 10.99 -3.96
C GLN A 166 19.79 10.31 -4.47
N GLN A 167 20.72 9.97 -3.58
CA GLN A 167 21.96 9.32 -3.97
C GLN A 167 21.69 7.85 -4.26
N PRO A 168 21.90 7.37 -5.50
CA PRO A 168 21.70 5.97 -5.80
C PRO A 168 22.77 5.15 -5.09
N GLY A 169 22.39 3.93 -4.69
CA GLY A 169 23.33 2.93 -4.19
C GLY A 169 24.42 2.62 -5.21
N ARG A 170 25.56 2.10 -4.73
CA ARG A 170 26.64 1.67 -5.63
C ARG A 170 26.14 0.54 -6.51
N LEU A 171 26.31 0.66 -7.83
CA LEU A 171 25.98 -0.40 -8.77
C LEU A 171 26.86 -1.63 -8.53
N VAL A 172 26.22 -2.76 -8.28
CA VAL A 172 26.84 -4.07 -8.09
C VAL A 172 26.82 -4.87 -9.39
N ALA A 173 25.66 -4.92 -10.03
CA ALA A 173 25.48 -5.62 -11.30
C ALA A 173 24.38 -4.96 -12.15
N SER A 174 24.46 -5.15 -13.46
CA SER A 174 23.41 -4.81 -14.42
C SER A 174 23.05 -6.10 -15.14
N LEU A 175 21.78 -6.48 -15.08
CA LEU A 175 21.24 -7.71 -15.68
C LEU A 175 20.25 -7.34 -16.77
N ARG A 176 20.43 -7.87 -17.97
CA ARG A 176 19.41 -7.79 -19.01
C ARG A 176 18.50 -8.99 -18.88
N ALA A 177 17.22 -8.75 -18.60
CA ALA A 177 16.20 -9.79 -18.51
C ALA A 177 15.38 -9.83 -19.80
N GLU A 178 15.35 -10.98 -20.47
CA GLU A 178 14.52 -11.24 -21.64
C GLU A 178 13.40 -12.20 -21.24
N HIS A 179 12.15 -11.75 -21.32
CA HIS A 179 10.98 -12.56 -21.06
C HIS A 179 10.33 -12.88 -22.40
N TRP A 180 10.08 -14.16 -22.65
CA TRP A 180 9.38 -14.68 -23.82
C TRP A 180 7.93 -14.96 -23.46
N ARG A 181 7.02 -14.74 -24.41
CA ARG A 181 5.56 -14.92 -24.20
C ARG A 181 5.18 -16.33 -23.75
N GLU A 182 5.99 -17.33 -24.09
CA GLU A 182 5.86 -18.73 -23.63
C GLU A 182 6.22 -18.95 -22.15
N GLY A 183 6.69 -17.92 -21.45
CA GLY A 183 7.02 -17.93 -20.03
C GLY A 183 8.49 -18.16 -19.70
N ARG A 184 9.35 -18.34 -20.71
CA ARG A 184 10.82 -18.42 -20.51
C ARG A 184 11.38 -17.05 -20.15
N ILE A 185 12.23 -16.99 -19.13
CA ILE A 185 12.97 -15.78 -18.76
C ILE A 185 14.46 -16.10 -18.80
N ASP A 186 15.21 -15.31 -19.54
CA ASP A 186 16.66 -15.42 -19.69
C ASP A 186 17.33 -14.16 -19.10
N PHE A 187 18.43 -14.32 -18.38
CA PHE A 187 19.22 -13.21 -17.83
C PHE A 187 20.64 -13.19 -18.40
N ASP A 188 21.15 -12.00 -18.69
CA ASP A 188 22.52 -11.77 -19.14
C ASP A 188 23.16 -10.57 -18.42
N PRO A 189 24.22 -10.76 -17.61
CA PRO A 189 24.79 -12.05 -17.22
C PRO A 189 23.84 -12.86 -16.34
N GLU A 190 24.10 -14.15 -16.19
CA GLU A 190 23.33 -15.04 -15.32
C GLU A 190 23.46 -14.60 -13.84
N PRO A 191 22.34 -14.39 -13.11
CA PRO A 191 22.36 -13.99 -11.71
C PRO A 191 22.78 -15.16 -10.81
N PRO A 192 23.12 -14.90 -9.54
CA PRO A 192 23.30 -15.95 -8.54
C PRO A 192 22.04 -16.83 -8.42
N GLU A 193 22.24 -18.14 -8.23
CA GLU A 193 21.16 -19.14 -8.16
C GLU A 193 20.14 -18.78 -7.05
N GLU A 194 20.63 -18.24 -5.92
CA GLU A 194 19.79 -17.82 -4.79
C GLU A 194 18.91 -16.58 -5.05
N MET A 195 19.09 -15.88 -6.18
CA MET A 195 18.26 -14.71 -6.55
C MET A 195 17.41 -14.98 -7.79
N LEU A 196 17.62 -16.11 -8.47
CA LEU A 196 17.05 -16.36 -9.79
C LEU A 196 15.52 -16.41 -9.74
N GLU A 197 14.96 -17.14 -8.77
CA GLU A 197 13.51 -17.32 -8.66
C GLU A 197 12.79 -15.99 -8.37
N GLU A 198 13.34 -15.17 -7.48
CA GLU A 198 12.78 -13.86 -7.14
C GLU A 198 12.93 -12.84 -8.28
N LEU A 199 14.06 -12.86 -8.99
CA LEU A 199 14.26 -12.03 -10.17
C LEU A 199 13.31 -12.43 -11.32
N GLU A 200 13.11 -13.73 -11.54
CA GLU A 200 12.12 -14.22 -12.50
C GLU A 200 10.69 -13.79 -12.12
N ALA A 201 10.33 -13.92 -10.85
CA ALA A 201 9.03 -13.48 -10.35
C ALA A 201 8.83 -11.97 -10.54
N LEU A 202 9.86 -11.17 -10.27
CA LEU A 202 9.85 -9.73 -10.49
C LEU A 202 9.65 -9.37 -11.98
N VAL A 203 10.43 -9.99 -12.88
CA VAL A 203 10.33 -9.76 -14.33
C VAL A 203 8.97 -10.21 -14.87
N ARG A 204 8.45 -11.33 -14.37
CA ARG A 204 7.12 -11.83 -14.74
C ARG A 204 6.01 -10.90 -14.28
N GLY A 205 6.10 -10.38 -13.05
CA GLY A 205 5.18 -9.37 -12.53
C GLY A 205 5.22 -8.09 -13.36
N TRP A 206 6.41 -7.61 -13.70
CA TRP A 206 6.59 -6.39 -14.49
C TRP A 206 6.09 -6.51 -15.94
N HIS A 207 6.35 -7.65 -16.58
CA HIS A 207 5.93 -7.88 -17.96
C HIS A 207 4.50 -8.41 -18.11
N GLY A 208 3.84 -8.76 -17.01
CA GLY A 208 2.50 -9.32 -16.99
C GLY A 208 2.49 -10.85 -16.93
N GLY A 209 1.76 -11.39 -15.95
CA GLY A 209 1.53 -12.83 -15.81
C GLY A 209 0.38 -13.29 -16.71
N GLY A 210 0.69 -14.14 -17.69
CA GLY A 210 -0.32 -14.70 -18.61
C GLY A 210 -0.71 -13.76 -19.76
N PRO A 211 -1.60 -14.21 -20.68
CA PRO A 211 -1.85 -13.51 -21.94
C PRO A 211 -2.43 -12.10 -21.80
N GLU A 212 -3.40 -11.90 -20.90
CA GLU A 212 -4.06 -10.60 -20.69
C GLU A 212 -3.11 -9.61 -20.00
N GLY A 213 -2.44 -10.05 -18.93
CA GLY A 213 -1.45 -9.23 -18.23
C GLY A 213 -0.27 -8.83 -19.13
N TRP A 214 0.16 -9.72 -20.02
CA TRP A 214 1.22 -9.47 -20.99
C TRP A 214 0.89 -8.33 -21.95
N GLU A 215 -0.33 -8.34 -22.50
CA GLU A 215 -0.82 -7.32 -23.41
C GLU A 215 -1.03 -5.98 -22.68
N ALA A 216 -1.66 -6.00 -21.50
CA ALA A 216 -1.86 -4.80 -20.69
C ALA A 216 -0.52 -4.15 -20.31
N ALA A 217 0.47 -4.93 -19.87
CA ALA A 217 1.79 -4.42 -19.51
C ALA A 217 2.60 -3.93 -20.72
N HIS A 218 2.31 -4.43 -21.93
CA HIS A 218 2.90 -3.94 -23.18
C HIS A 218 2.33 -2.56 -23.55
N LEU A 219 1.01 -2.41 -23.54
CA LEU A 219 0.33 -1.14 -23.78
C LEU A 219 0.71 -0.09 -22.73
N GLY A 220 0.80 -0.49 -21.45
CA GLY A 220 1.24 0.39 -20.37
C GLY A 220 2.68 0.88 -20.53
N ALA A 221 3.55 0.14 -21.21
CA ALA A 221 4.91 0.60 -21.51
C ALA A 221 4.93 1.70 -22.58
N PHE A 222 4.03 1.66 -23.57
CA PHE A 222 3.85 2.74 -24.55
C PHE A 222 3.26 3.99 -23.92
N ALA A 223 2.25 3.83 -23.06
CA ALA A 223 1.68 4.95 -22.33
C ALA A 223 2.74 5.67 -21.47
N ARG A 224 3.59 4.91 -20.77
CA ARG A 224 4.71 5.45 -19.99
C ARG A 224 5.79 6.13 -20.83
N ALA A 225 6.01 5.65 -22.05
CA ALA A 225 6.97 6.23 -22.98
C ALA A 225 6.38 7.38 -23.83
N GLU A 226 5.12 7.75 -23.60
CA GLU A 226 4.37 8.72 -24.41
C GLU A 226 4.45 8.42 -25.92
N ALA A 227 4.48 7.13 -26.28
CA ALA A 227 4.65 6.66 -27.65
C ALA A 227 3.39 5.97 -28.18
N ASP A 228 3.17 6.07 -29.49
CA ASP A 228 2.05 5.37 -30.13
C ASP A 228 2.31 3.85 -30.16
N PRO A 229 1.35 3.02 -29.71
CA PRO A 229 1.49 1.58 -29.83
C PRO A 229 1.51 1.16 -31.31
N PRO A 230 2.18 0.05 -31.64
CA PRO A 230 1.99 -0.58 -32.95
C PRO A 230 0.49 -0.92 -33.11
N GLY A 231 -0.04 -0.82 -34.34
CA GLY A 231 -1.46 -1.12 -34.62
C GLY A 231 -1.89 -2.55 -34.24
N GLU A 232 -3.11 -2.95 -34.65
CA GLU A 232 -3.79 -4.20 -34.23
C GLU A 232 -3.00 -5.54 -34.34
N GLU A 233 -1.82 -5.57 -34.97
CA GLU A 233 -0.94 -6.76 -35.08
C GLU A 233 0.12 -6.88 -33.96
N GLY A 234 0.10 -6.02 -32.93
CA GLY A 234 1.28 -5.67 -32.15
C GLY A 234 1.63 -6.42 -30.85
N THR A 235 1.03 -7.57 -30.48
CA THR A 235 1.46 -8.22 -29.21
C THR A 235 2.87 -8.79 -29.33
N PRO A 236 3.83 -8.41 -28.46
CA PRO A 236 5.21 -8.84 -28.59
C PRO A 236 5.38 -10.34 -28.29
N THR A 237 6.27 -10.97 -29.04
CA THR A 237 6.73 -12.34 -28.81
C THR A 237 7.70 -12.39 -27.63
N ALA A 238 8.51 -11.35 -27.44
CA ALA A 238 9.35 -11.19 -26.25
C ALA A 238 9.54 -9.72 -25.87
N ARG A 239 9.87 -9.50 -24.60
CA ARG A 239 10.13 -8.21 -23.98
C ARG A 239 11.45 -8.27 -23.22
N ARG A 240 12.20 -7.17 -23.21
CA ARG A 240 13.43 -7.06 -22.45
C ARG A 240 13.46 -5.80 -21.61
N VAL A 241 14.08 -5.90 -20.44
CA VAL A 241 14.35 -4.80 -19.52
C VAL A 241 15.76 -4.95 -18.95
N THR A 242 16.32 -3.83 -18.48
CA THR A 242 17.58 -3.84 -17.74
C THR A 242 17.26 -3.62 -16.27
N LEU A 243 17.75 -4.54 -15.43
CA LEU A 243 17.70 -4.47 -13.99
C LEU A 243 19.07 -4.07 -13.46
N GLU A 244 19.11 -3.06 -12.61
CA GLU A 244 20.31 -2.67 -11.87
C GLU A 244 20.22 -3.15 -10.43
N LEU A 245 21.19 -3.95 -10.02
CA LEU A 245 21.37 -4.36 -8.63
C LEU A 245 22.31 -3.38 -7.95
N ARG A 246 21.82 -2.66 -6.94
CA ARG A 246 22.57 -1.64 -6.21
C ARG A 246 22.66 -1.97 -4.73
N GLU A 247 23.75 -1.56 -4.09
CA GLU A 247 23.84 -1.60 -2.62
C GLU A 247 22.73 -0.75 -2.01
N GLU A 248 22.16 -1.21 -0.90
CA GLU A 248 21.13 -0.45 -0.21
C GLU A 248 21.65 0.90 0.29
N THR A 249 20.86 1.96 0.07
CA THR A 249 21.21 3.30 0.51
C THR A 249 20.84 3.51 2.00
N PRO A 250 21.48 4.46 2.71
CA PRO A 250 21.20 4.66 4.14
C PRO A 250 19.75 5.02 4.48
N LEU A 251 19.01 5.62 3.53
CA LEU A 251 17.59 5.94 3.68
C LEU A 251 16.66 4.98 2.92
N GLY A 252 17.22 4.00 2.20
CA GLY A 252 16.52 3.18 1.22
C GLY A 252 16.05 4.01 0.03
N SER A 253 16.30 3.55 -1.19
CA SER A 253 15.78 4.26 -2.35
C SER A 253 14.25 4.12 -2.40
N PRO A 254 13.51 5.23 -2.57
CA PRO A 254 12.07 5.15 -2.80
C PRO A 254 11.74 4.57 -4.19
N PHE A 255 12.73 4.38 -5.07
CA PHE A 255 12.55 3.91 -6.44
C PHE A 255 12.97 2.46 -6.64
N ALA A 256 13.45 1.78 -5.60
CA ALA A 256 13.75 0.37 -5.68
C ALA A 256 12.45 -0.43 -5.89
N LEU A 257 12.41 -1.26 -6.93
CA LEU A 257 11.29 -2.15 -7.22
C LEU A 257 11.20 -3.29 -6.21
N ALA A 258 12.35 -3.78 -5.76
CA ALA A 258 12.45 -4.89 -4.82
C ALA A 258 13.74 -4.79 -4.00
N PHE A 259 13.78 -5.56 -2.92
CA PHE A 259 14.96 -5.78 -2.10
C PHE A 259 15.28 -7.27 -2.09
N LEU A 260 16.42 -7.66 -2.65
CA LEU A 260 16.83 -9.07 -2.78
C LEU A 260 18.23 -9.25 -2.21
N GLY A 261 18.39 -10.11 -1.20
CA GLY A 261 19.71 -10.40 -0.61
C GLY A 261 20.46 -9.18 -0.07
N GLY A 262 19.75 -8.12 0.36
CA GLY A 262 20.35 -6.85 0.80
C GLY A 262 20.75 -5.89 -0.33
N LEU A 263 20.34 -6.18 -1.57
CA LEU A 263 20.49 -5.29 -2.72
C LEU A 263 19.14 -4.66 -3.09
N GLU A 264 19.18 -3.40 -3.48
CA GLU A 264 18.07 -2.72 -4.13
C GLU A 264 18.04 -3.09 -5.61
N VAL A 265 16.88 -3.51 -6.11
CA VAL A 265 16.66 -3.78 -7.53
C VAL A 265 15.99 -2.55 -8.16
N HIS A 266 16.65 -1.96 -9.14
CA HIS A 266 16.13 -0.84 -9.93
C HIS A 266 15.88 -1.31 -11.35
N LEU A 267 14.90 -0.70 -12.02
CA LEU A 267 14.66 -0.94 -13.44
C LEU A 267 14.98 0.32 -14.21
N ASP A 268 15.69 0.16 -15.33
CA ASP A 268 15.92 1.22 -16.30
C ASP A 268 14.77 1.18 -17.32
N PRO A 269 13.79 2.12 -17.23
CA PRO A 269 12.63 2.11 -18.11
C PRO A 269 13.00 2.48 -19.55
N ASP A 270 14.05 3.28 -19.74
CA ASP A 270 14.47 3.80 -21.04
C ASP A 270 15.18 2.73 -21.88
N ALA A 271 15.75 1.72 -21.21
CA ALA A 271 16.33 0.55 -21.84
C ALA A 271 15.30 -0.53 -22.23
N GLY A 272 14.01 -0.31 -21.96
CA GLY A 272 12.93 -1.23 -22.28
C GLY A 272 12.79 -1.46 -23.79
N ALA A 273 12.68 -2.73 -24.20
CA ALA A 273 12.45 -3.08 -25.60
C ALA A 273 11.54 -4.29 -25.77
N TYR A 274 11.04 -4.49 -26.99
CA TYR A 274 10.20 -5.62 -27.37
C TYR A 274 10.55 -6.12 -28.77
N THR A 275 10.10 -7.32 -29.10
CA THR A 275 10.23 -7.89 -30.44
C THR A 275 8.93 -8.59 -30.83
N LEU A 276 8.53 -8.41 -32.09
CA LEU A 276 7.37 -9.08 -32.70
C LEU A 276 7.81 -10.36 -33.43
N ASP A 277 9.01 -10.36 -33.99
CA ASP A 277 9.56 -11.39 -34.87
C ASP A 277 10.65 -12.26 -34.23
N SER A 278 11.03 -11.98 -32.98
CA SER A 278 12.16 -12.60 -32.24
C SER A 278 13.55 -12.25 -32.76
N GLU A 279 13.67 -11.41 -33.78
CA GLU A 279 14.94 -11.04 -34.41
C GLU A 279 15.23 -9.54 -34.24
N THR A 280 14.21 -8.71 -34.43
CA THR A 280 14.29 -7.26 -34.38
C THR A 280 13.75 -6.74 -33.06
N TRP A 281 14.61 -6.08 -32.29
CA TRP A 281 14.24 -5.43 -31.05
C TRP A 281 13.95 -3.94 -31.27
N GLN A 282 12.77 -3.52 -30.82
CA GLN A 282 12.27 -2.15 -30.88
C GLN A 282 12.21 -1.59 -29.46
N LEU A 283 12.77 -0.40 -29.27
CA LEU A 283 12.66 0.30 -27.98
C LEU A 283 11.23 0.80 -27.78
N TYR A 284 10.78 0.85 -26.53
CA TYR A 284 9.52 1.52 -26.20
C TYR A 284 9.66 3.05 -26.31
N ALA A 285 10.78 3.59 -25.81
CA ALA A 285 11.12 5.01 -25.91
C ALA A 285 11.89 5.32 -27.21
N ASP A 286 11.66 6.51 -27.78
CA ASP A 286 12.42 7.00 -28.94
C ASP A 286 13.82 7.46 -28.48
N PRO A 287 14.92 6.86 -28.95
CA PRO A 287 16.29 7.26 -28.59
C PRO A 287 16.67 8.68 -29.04
N GLY A 288 15.83 9.36 -29.84
CA GLY A 288 16.00 10.76 -30.26
C GLY A 288 15.21 11.78 -29.45
N ALA A 289 14.34 11.35 -28.52
CA ALA A 289 13.61 12.26 -27.65
C ALA A 289 14.57 12.93 -26.67
N VAL A 290 14.76 14.25 -26.80
CA VAL A 290 15.51 15.03 -25.82
C VAL A 290 14.58 15.27 -24.64
N HIS A 291 14.66 14.41 -23.62
CA HIS A 291 14.10 14.72 -22.31
C HIS A 291 14.92 15.90 -21.76
N THR A 292 14.29 17.06 -21.68
CA THR A 292 14.90 18.25 -21.07
C THR A 292 15.10 17.98 -19.59
N GLU A 293 16.16 18.48 -18.96
CA GLU A 293 16.38 18.30 -17.50
C GLU A 293 15.23 18.89 -16.64
N GLU A 294 14.35 19.72 -17.24
CA GLU A 294 13.08 20.16 -16.65
C GLU A 294 11.99 19.07 -16.61
N ASP A 295 12.12 17.98 -17.39
CA ASP A 295 11.26 16.79 -17.38
C ASP A 295 11.60 15.82 -16.23
N SER A 296 12.49 16.21 -15.32
CA SER A 296 12.60 15.58 -14.00
C SER A 296 11.33 15.74 -13.15
N SER A 297 10.32 16.47 -13.65
CA SER A 297 8.92 16.40 -13.22
C SER A 297 8.24 15.04 -13.49
N GLY A 298 8.83 14.17 -14.32
CA GLY A 298 8.35 12.80 -14.54
C GLY A 298 8.34 11.95 -13.25
N LEU A 299 9.04 12.38 -12.20
CA LEU A 299 8.92 11.78 -10.86
C LEU A 299 7.52 11.98 -10.26
N GLY A 300 6.91 13.15 -10.49
CA GLY A 300 5.55 13.44 -10.03
C GLY A 300 4.50 12.62 -10.76
N GLU A 301 4.68 12.43 -12.07
CA GLU A 301 3.78 11.63 -12.91
C GLU A 301 4.00 10.12 -12.77
N LEU A 302 5.23 9.66 -12.52
CA LEU A 302 5.54 8.27 -12.21
C LEU A 302 5.00 7.86 -10.82
N ILE A 303 5.11 8.76 -9.82
CA ILE A 303 4.53 8.56 -8.49
C ILE A 303 3.00 8.64 -8.54
N SER A 304 2.42 9.56 -9.33
CA SER A 304 0.97 9.59 -9.58
C SER A 304 0.51 8.33 -10.31
N SER A 305 1.14 7.91 -11.40
CA SER A 305 0.73 6.72 -12.17
C SER A 305 0.95 5.37 -11.46
N MET A 306 1.89 5.26 -10.51
CA MET A 306 2.04 4.06 -9.67
C MET A 306 1.02 3.99 -8.51
N LEU A 307 0.33 5.09 -8.19
CA LEU A 307 -0.56 5.20 -7.02
C LEU A 307 -1.99 5.65 -7.36
N ASP A 308 -2.24 6.10 -8.59
CA ASP A 308 -3.58 6.40 -9.11
C ASP A 308 -4.29 5.07 -9.39
N VAL A 309 -4.96 4.57 -8.35
CA VAL A 309 -6.27 3.98 -8.60
C VAL A 309 -7.11 5.14 -9.09
N ASP A 310 -7.34 5.25 -10.40
CA ASP A 310 -8.26 6.24 -10.93
C ASP A 310 -9.60 6.06 -10.20
N THR A 311 -10.00 7.06 -9.41
CA THR A 311 -11.26 7.01 -8.67
C THR A 311 -12.28 7.96 -9.25
N VAL A 312 -13.54 7.56 -9.15
CA VAL A 312 -14.70 8.39 -9.49
C VAL A 312 -15.36 8.87 -8.20
N PRO A 313 -15.44 10.19 -7.97
CA PRO A 313 -16.14 10.72 -6.81
C PRO A 313 -17.65 10.58 -7.00
N VAL A 314 -18.28 9.91 -6.05
CA VAL A 314 -19.73 9.71 -5.98
C VAL A 314 -20.27 10.31 -4.69
N THR A 315 -21.29 11.14 -4.82
CA THR A 315 -21.99 11.73 -3.68
C THR A 315 -23.23 10.91 -3.36
N VAL A 316 -23.31 10.39 -2.14
CA VAL A 316 -24.47 9.67 -1.60
C VAL A 316 -25.18 10.56 -0.59
N TRP A 317 -26.48 10.80 -0.83
CA TRP A 317 -27.32 11.65 0.01
C TRP A 317 -28.17 10.79 0.96
N ALA A 318 -28.45 11.32 2.15
CA ALA A 318 -29.30 10.69 3.16
C ALA A 318 -30.71 10.33 2.64
N ASP A 319 -31.22 11.12 1.68
CA ASP A 319 -32.53 10.93 1.04
C ASP A 319 -32.53 9.83 -0.04
N GLY A 320 -31.39 9.18 -0.31
CA GLY A 320 -31.24 8.13 -1.30
C GLY A 320 -30.87 8.62 -2.70
N ARG A 321 -30.63 9.93 -2.90
CA ARG A 321 -30.01 10.43 -4.13
C ARG A 321 -28.55 10.02 -4.19
N ILE A 322 -28.10 9.65 -5.38
CA ILE A 322 -26.70 9.34 -5.66
C ILE A 322 -26.33 10.08 -6.94
N GLU A 323 -25.30 10.90 -6.84
CA GLU A 323 -24.90 11.87 -7.86
C GLU A 323 -23.41 11.77 -8.13
N TRP A 324 -23.01 11.95 -9.39
CA TRP A 324 -21.62 11.99 -9.85
C TRP A 324 -21.56 12.89 -11.09
N THR A 325 -20.36 13.29 -11.53
CA THR A 325 -20.22 14.16 -12.70
C THR A 325 -20.66 13.41 -13.96
N PRO A 326 -21.46 14.03 -14.84
CA PRO A 326 -21.84 13.39 -16.10
C PRO A 326 -20.60 12.98 -16.92
N GLY A 327 -20.49 11.69 -17.23
CA GLY A 327 -19.36 11.11 -17.95
C GLY A 327 -18.44 10.24 -17.10
N ASP A 328 -18.46 10.38 -15.76
CA ASP A 328 -17.54 9.66 -14.89
C ASP A 328 -17.91 8.18 -14.71
N VAL A 329 -19.21 7.85 -14.75
CA VAL A 329 -19.70 6.46 -14.67
C VAL A 329 -20.39 6.11 -15.98
N PRO A 330 -19.98 5.01 -16.67
CA PRO A 330 -20.66 4.51 -17.86
C PRO A 330 -22.16 4.26 -17.62
N GLU A 331 -23.01 4.65 -18.58
CA GLU A 331 -24.47 4.55 -18.43
C GLU A 331 -24.95 3.12 -18.15
N GLU A 332 -24.26 2.11 -18.68
CA GLU A 332 -24.58 0.70 -18.47
C GLU A 332 -24.41 0.21 -17.02
N HIS A 333 -23.57 0.89 -16.23
CA HIS A 333 -23.31 0.55 -14.83
C HIS A 333 -24.06 1.44 -13.84
N ALA A 334 -24.61 2.57 -14.30
CA ALA A 334 -25.20 3.62 -13.48
C ALA A 334 -26.33 3.11 -12.55
N ASP A 335 -27.28 2.34 -13.07
CA ASP A 335 -28.44 1.90 -12.28
C ASP A 335 -28.08 0.82 -11.26
N ARG A 336 -27.16 -0.07 -11.62
CA ARG A 336 -26.59 -1.07 -10.71
C ARG A 336 -25.88 -0.38 -9.56
N LEU A 337 -24.95 0.51 -9.87
CA LEU A 337 -24.14 1.22 -8.88
C LEU A 337 -25.00 2.01 -7.88
N ARG A 338 -26.08 2.64 -8.34
CA ARG A 338 -27.05 3.30 -7.44
C ARG A 338 -27.78 2.31 -6.52
N GLY A 339 -28.06 1.10 -6.99
CA GLY A 339 -28.67 0.04 -6.19
C GLY A 339 -27.73 -0.41 -5.08
N ASP A 340 -26.48 -0.69 -5.44
CA ASP A 340 -25.47 -1.24 -4.54
C ASP A 340 -25.09 -0.23 -3.46
N LEU A 341 -24.78 1.01 -3.85
CA LEU A 341 -24.44 2.09 -2.91
C LEU A 341 -25.59 2.41 -1.94
N ARG A 342 -26.86 2.36 -2.39
CA ARG A 342 -28.02 2.49 -1.49
C ARG A 342 -28.10 1.31 -0.52
N GLY A 343 -27.88 0.10 -1.01
CA GLY A 343 -27.90 -1.12 -0.21
C GLY A 343 -26.82 -1.12 0.88
N ALA A 344 -25.63 -0.65 0.54
CA ALA A 344 -24.47 -0.63 1.43
C ALA A 344 -24.54 0.47 2.50
N THR A 345 -24.89 1.68 2.09
CA THR A 345 -24.92 2.86 2.99
C THR A 345 -26.23 3.01 3.76
N GLY A 346 -27.30 2.34 3.30
CA GLY A 346 -28.64 2.53 3.83
C GLY A 346 -29.28 3.85 3.38
N ALA A 347 -28.74 4.54 2.39
CA ALA A 347 -29.27 5.80 1.86
C ALA A 347 -30.75 5.67 1.43
N GLY A 348 -31.59 6.59 1.90
CA GLY A 348 -33.05 6.54 1.72
C GLY A 348 -33.81 5.84 2.86
N ASP A 349 -33.12 5.13 3.76
CA ASP A 349 -33.67 4.67 5.04
C ASP A 349 -33.00 5.45 6.19
N PRO A 350 -33.74 6.35 6.87
CA PRO A 350 -33.17 7.18 7.94
C PRO A 350 -32.50 6.40 9.07
N ALA A 351 -32.99 5.21 9.42
CA ALA A 351 -32.43 4.41 10.50
C ALA A 351 -31.15 3.68 10.07
N ALA A 352 -31.16 3.13 8.85
CA ALA A 352 -29.99 2.46 8.29
C ALA A 352 -28.86 3.47 8.01
N TRP A 353 -29.18 4.60 7.39
CA TRP A 353 -28.24 5.71 7.15
C TRP A 353 -27.61 6.22 8.45
N ALA A 354 -28.42 6.53 9.47
CA ALA A 354 -27.90 6.99 10.76
C ALA A 354 -27.04 5.94 11.49
N GLY A 355 -27.30 4.65 11.27
CA GLY A 355 -26.48 3.56 11.78
C GLY A 355 -25.13 3.49 11.06
N TRP A 356 -25.16 3.56 9.72
CA TRP A 356 -23.96 3.52 8.88
C TRP A 356 -23.06 4.73 9.11
N THR A 357 -23.59 5.96 9.04
CA THR A 357 -22.79 7.18 9.25
C THR A 357 -22.24 7.29 10.67
N ARG A 358 -22.91 6.69 11.67
CA ARG A 358 -22.39 6.60 13.04
C ARG A 358 -21.18 5.68 13.11
N ALA A 359 -21.25 4.51 12.48
CA ALA A 359 -20.13 3.58 12.42
C ALA A 359 -18.94 4.23 11.72
N LEU A 360 -19.18 4.83 10.54
CA LEU A 360 -18.19 5.59 9.79
C LEU A 360 -17.46 6.61 10.68
N LEU A 361 -18.18 7.58 11.26
CA LEU A 361 -17.56 8.65 12.05
C LEU A 361 -16.86 8.13 13.32
N ALA A 362 -17.36 7.07 13.95
CA ALA A 362 -16.73 6.48 15.13
C ALA A 362 -15.45 5.70 14.80
N GLU A 363 -15.39 5.09 13.62
CA GLU A 363 -14.23 4.35 13.13
C GLU A 363 -13.15 5.30 12.59
N THR A 364 -13.54 6.28 11.76
CA THR A 364 -12.61 7.28 11.19
C THR A 364 -11.87 8.06 12.28
N PHE A 365 -12.58 8.51 13.32
CA PHE A 365 -12.01 9.36 14.38
C PHE A 365 -11.76 8.57 15.68
N ALA A 366 -11.53 7.25 15.60
CA ALA A 366 -11.35 6.42 16.78
C ALA A 366 -10.16 6.85 17.65
N ASP A 367 -9.10 7.39 17.02
CA ASP A 367 -7.88 7.81 17.70
C ASP A 367 -7.97 9.25 18.25
N GLU A 368 -8.58 10.18 17.49
CA GLU A 368 -8.72 11.60 17.85
C GLU A 368 -9.89 11.85 18.80
N ALA A 369 -10.97 11.10 18.65
CA ALA A 369 -12.23 11.26 19.38
C ALA A 369 -12.85 9.91 19.81
N PRO A 370 -12.14 9.09 20.62
CA PRO A 370 -12.60 7.75 21.04
C PRO A 370 -13.92 7.75 21.81
N TRP A 371 -14.35 8.91 22.33
CA TRP A 371 -15.61 9.09 23.04
C TRP A 371 -16.83 9.08 22.10
N LEU A 372 -16.66 9.29 20.78
CA LEU A 372 -17.75 9.29 19.80
C LEU A 372 -18.53 7.98 19.78
N GLY A 373 -17.84 6.84 19.95
CA GLY A 373 -18.49 5.52 20.02
C GLY A 373 -19.45 5.35 21.20
N GLY A 374 -19.36 6.21 22.23
CA GLY A 374 -20.26 6.24 23.38
C GLY A 374 -21.38 7.28 23.29
N VAL A 375 -21.42 8.11 22.24
CA VAL A 375 -22.42 9.17 22.08
C VAL A 375 -23.75 8.59 21.58
N GLY A 376 -24.84 8.92 22.28
CA GLY A 376 -26.17 8.43 21.96
C GLY A 376 -26.70 8.94 20.60
N GLU A 377 -26.56 10.24 20.35
CA GLU A 377 -27.01 10.92 19.13
C GLU A 377 -25.88 11.75 18.52
N LEU A 378 -25.51 11.45 17.27
CA LEU A 378 -24.59 12.26 16.47
C LEU A 378 -25.38 13.26 15.61
N PRO A 379 -24.77 14.40 15.21
CA PRO A 379 -25.33 15.31 14.23
C PRO A 379 -25.73 14.54 12.96
N PRO A 380 -26.90 14.84 12.38
CA PRO A 380 -27.38 14.12 11.21
C PRO A 380 -26.54 14.47 9.98
N VAL A 381 -25.84 13.46 9.46
CA VAL A 381 -25.12 13.56 8.19
C VAL A 381 -26.14 13.61 7.04
N GLN A 382 -26.02 14.61 6.16
CA GLN A 382 -26.89 14.80 5.00
C GLN A 382 -26.34 14.16 3.74
N ALA A 383 -25.02 14.08 3.60
CA ALA A 383 -24.38 13.44 2.47
C ALA A 383 -22.96 12.98 2.82
N VAL A 384 -22.47 11.97 2.09
CA VAL A 384 -21.08 11.50 2.12
C VAL A 384 -20.58 11.42 0.69
N ARG A 385 -19.34 11.87 0.45
CA ARG A 385 -18.61 11.66 -0.80
C ARG A 385 -17.76 10.41 -0.65
N LEU A 386 -17.87 9.54 -1.64
CA LEU A 386 -17.19 8.26 -1.74
C LEU A 386 -16.33 8.29 -3.00
N ASP A 387 -15.12 7.79 -2.92
CA ASP A 387 -14.25 7.60 -4.08
C ASP A 387 -14.28 6.13 -4.48
N LEU A 388 -14.70 5.87 -5.72
CA LEU A 388 -14.83 4.54 -6.28
C LEU A 388 -13.70 4.24 -7.25
N PRO A 389 -12.91 3.18 -7.05
CA PRO A 389 -11.98 2.69 -8.06
C PRO A 389 -12.68 2.46 -9.41
N THR A 390 -12.11 2.97 -10.50
CA THR A 390 -12.68 2.86 -11.86
C THR A 390 -12.76 1.41 -12.35
N ASP A 391 -11.84 0.55 -11.92
CA ASP A 391 -11.85 -0.90 -12.16
C ASP A 391 -13.05 -1.58 -11.45
N ALA A 392 -13.44 -1.12 -10.27
CA ALA A 392 -14.63 -1.59 -9.55
C ALA A 392 -15.95 -1.21 -10.24
N LEU A 393 -15.95 -0.26 -11.19
CA LEU A 393 -17.17 0.08 -11.96
C LEU A 393 -17.60 -1.02 -12.91
N ALA A 394 -16.66 -1.84 -13.40
CA ALA A 394 -16.92 -2.94 -14.33
C ALA A 394 -17.01 -4.31 -13.64
N ASP A 395 -16.53 -4.42 -12.39
CA ASP A 395 -16.56 -5.65 -11.61
C ASP A 395 -18.01 -6.12 -11.36
N PRO A 396 -18.38 -7.38 -11.62
CA PRO A 396 -19.69 -7.95 -11.28
C PRO A 396 -19.94 -8.11 -9.76
N ASP A 397 -18.91 -8.06 -8.92
CA ASP A 397 -19.03 -8.15 -7.46
C ASP A 397 -19.39 -6.79 -6.81
N ASP A 398 -19.80 -6.83 -5.54
CA ASP A 398 -20.42 -5.70 -4.83
C ASP A 398 -19.44 -4.51 -4.68
N PRO A 399 -19.66 -3.35 -5.35
CA PRO A 399 -18.78 -2.19 -5.27
C PRO A 399 -18.70 -1.61 -3.85
N ALA A 400 -19.60 -2.03 -2.96
CA ALA A 400 -19.56 -1.69 -1.54
C ALA A 400 -18.33 -2.19 -0.78
N GLN A 401 -17.55 -3.11 -1.37
CA GLN A 401 -16.32 -3.61 -0.76
C GLN A 401 -15.10 -2.73 -1.06
N TYR A 402 -15.24 -1.73 -1.94
CA TYR A 402 -14.10 -1.03 -2.54
C TYR A 402 -14.18 0.51 -2.49
N PHE A 403 -15.28 1.09 -1.99
CA PHE A 403 -15.36 2.54 -1.85
C PHE A 403 -14.54 3.06 -0.67
N ILE A 404 -14.02 4.28 -0.82
CA ILE A 404 -13.29 5.00 0.22
C ILE A 404 -14.11 6.23 0.59
N GLU A 405 -14.44 6.41 1.87
CA GLU A 405 -15.18 7.58 2.33
C GLU A 405 -14.27 8.80 2.46
N SER A 406 -14.43 9.82 1.62
CA SER A 406 -13.53 10.98 1.59
C SER A 406 -14.06 12.20 2.36
N GLU A 407 -15.32 12.57 2.15
CA GLU A 407 -15.89 13.77 2.77
C GLU A 407 -17.29 13.54 3.32
N VAL A 408 -17.65 14.27 4.37
CA VAL A 408 -18.98 14.27 4.97
C VAL A 408 -19.58 15.66 4.98
N SER A 409 -20.89 15.75 4.79
CA SER A 409 -21.65 17.00 4.93
C SER A 409 -22.79 16.84 5.94
N PHE A 410 -22.86 17.76 6.90
CA PHE A 410 -23.91 17.79 7.93
C PHE A 410 -25.10 18.71 7.56
N ASP A 411 -24.95 19.56 6.55
CA ASP A 411 -25.96 20.51 6.09
C ASP A 411 -26.28 20.39 4.59
N GLY A 412 -25.56 19.53 3.87
CA GLY A 412 -25.68 19.33 2.42
C GLY A 412 -25.03 20.43 1.59
N GLN A 413 -24.26 21.34 2.19
CA GLN A 413 -23.60 22.46 1.53
C GLN A 413 -22.11 22.53 1.86
N ALA A 414 -21.75 22.46 3.13
CA ALA A 414 -20.38 22.43 3.60
C ALA A 414 -19.87 20.99 3.62
N TRP A 415 -18.69 20.78 3.04
CA TRP A 415 -18.01 19.50 3.00
C TRP A 415 -16.86 19.50 4.00
N ARG A 416 -16.75 18.42 4.77
CA ARG A 416 -15.71 18.19 5.76
C ARG A 416 -14.92 16.96 5.31
N ASP A 417 -13.64 17.15 5.07
CA ASP A 417 -12.72 16.05 4.80
C ASP A 417 -12.63 15.15 6.04
N LEU A 418 -12.87 13.86 5.84
CA LEU A 418 -12.86 12.84 6.89
C LEU A 418 -11.43 12.52 7.37
N TYR A 419 -10.42 12.85 6.58
CA TYR A 419 -9.01 12.59 6.87
C TYR A 419 -8.19 13.87 7.13
N ALA A 420 -8.85 15.02 7.25
CA ALA A 420 -8.19 16.24 7.70
C ALA A 420 -7.71 16.13 9.16
N GLU A 421 -6.61 16.83 9.49
CA GLU A 421 -5.99 16.83 10.82
C GLU A 421 -6.91 17.35 11.95
N GLU A 422 -8.01 18.03 11.60
CA GLU A 422 -8.94 18.64 12.53
C GLU A 422 -10.31 17.92 12.53
N LEU A 423 -10.75 17.49 13.71
CA LEU A 423 -12.09 16.94 13.91
C LEU A 423 -13.15 17.98 13.47
N PRO A 424 -14.20 17.63 12.71
CA PRO A 424 -15.25 18.56 12.32
C PRO A 424 -15.87 19.30 13.52
N GLU A 425 -16.11 20.60 13.40
CA GLU A 425 -16.66 21.45 14.48
C GLU A 425 -17.97 20.88 15.05
N GLU A 426 -18.79 20.28 14.18
CA GLU A 426 -20.05 19.63 14.50
C GLU A 426 -19.87 18.46 15.49
N LEU A 427 -18.72 17.79 15.41
CA LEU A 427 -18.35 16.71 16.33
C LEU A 427 -17.59 17.27 17.54
N GLN A 428 -16.73 18.28 17.39
CA GLN A 428 -16.02 18.89 18.52
C GLN A 428 -16.98 19.37 19.63
N GLY A 429 -18.16 19.88 19.26
CA GLY A 429 -19.19 20.34 20.19
C GLY A 429 -19.79 19.26 21.09
N LEU A 430 -19.59 17.98 20.77
CA LEU A 430 -20.08 16.84 21.55
C LEU A 430 -19.05 16.32 22.56
N ARG A 431 -17.83 16.87 22.55
CA ARG A 431 -16.75 16.45 23.44
C ARG A 431 -17.22 16.59 24.90
N PRO A 432 -17.10 15.54 25.73
CA PRO A 432 -17.45 15.63 27.14
C PRO A 432 -16.63 16.73 27.82
N THR A 433 -17.28 17.79 28.30
CA THR A 433 -16.65 18.76 29.22
C THR A 433 -16.42 18.06 30.55
N ASN A 434 -15.15 17.91 30.94
CA ASN A 434 -14.76 17.51 32.30
C ASN A 434 -15.17 18.55 33.35
#